data_AF-A0A947WGM2-F1
#
_entry.id   AF-A0A947WGM2-F1
#
_cell.length_a   1.000
_cell.length_b   1.000
_cell.length_c   1.000
_cell.angle_alpha   90.00
_cell.angle_beta   90.00
_cell.angle_gamma   90.00
#
_symmetry.space_group_name_H-M   'P 1'
#
loop_
_entity.id
_entity.type
_entity.pdbx_description
1 polymer ?
#
loop_
_entity_poly.entity_id
_entity_poly.type
_entity_poly.pdbx_seq_one_letter_code
_entity_poly.pdbx_strand_id
1 'polypeptide(L)'
;MRKKRAVLVFAFLFILAVFPDLAMGEGEPAAPAEISKETPAPPSDYIDTCVHLDGEYISRDASAEDTDTGKRKKKMTVKEREPGKKDISVRNLIKDYDAAAKGLLEDMDRFYIRKAVVMPPPHVPKQVLRRDYKDIQKTIENYPDSFALGAGGYTLNPLIHASDPENIGKSLEFRFTSAAERLVHEGAKCFGEMSALSLSFDPQDPFSEAAADHPLFLELADIAAKYDIPVSIQMEAVSADMPLPTDLKELSSGNPDILTENISALERLLVHNRGANIIWNQAGYDNTGHLTPSLVRKLLNKHKNLYVGIRIGGAGLVPAPKFNRITDDKGEVREEWLALFRDFPERFLIASGGFAGIKGKTPTSSAVFENTWSLLGKLPYDVADRIGKENAKRLLHIK
;
A
#
# COMPACT_ATOMS: atom_id res chain seq x y z
N MET A 1 24.28 4.75 -37.00
CA MET A 1 23.66 5.81 -36.17
C MET A 1 22.64 6.58 -37.03
N ARG A 2 21.50 6.96 -36.44
CA ARG A 2 20.31 7.61 -37.04
C ARG A 2 19.39 6.70 -37.86
N LYS A 3 18.42 6.06 -37.18
CA LYS A 3 17.06 5.71 -37.67
C LYS A 3 16.30 4.90 -36.59
N LYS A 4 15.90 5.54 -35.48
CA LYS A 4 14.93 4.98 -34.49
C LYS A 4 14.21 6.11 -33.70
N ARG A 5 13.74 7.16 -34.37
CA ARG A 5 12.93 8.23 -33.72
C ARG A 5 11.65 8.62 -34.48
N ALA A 6 11.24 7.87 -35.50
CA ALA A 6 10.09 8.22 -36.34
C ALA A 6 8.82 7.36 -36.13
N VAL A 7 8.85 6.36 -35.24
CA VAL A 7 7.71 5.42 -35.09
C VAL A 7 6.70 5.86 -34.02
N LEU A 8 7.08 6.72 -33.08
CA LEU A 8 6.19 7.10 -31.97
C LEU A 8 5.21 8.25 -32.29
N VAL A 9 5.46 9.02 -33.36
CA VAL A 9 4.60 10.16 -33.74
C VAL A 9 3.44 9.74 -34.65
N PHE A 10 3.54 8.58 -35.32
CA PHE A 10 2.49 8.11 -36.24
C PHE A 10 1.34 7.37 -35.55
N ALA A 11 1.52 6.84 -34.34
CA ALA A 11 0.45 6.17 -33.60
C ALA A 11 -0.58 7.14 -33.01
N PHE A 12 -0.20 8.39 -32.75
CA PHE A 12 -1.10 9.41 -32.18
C PHE A 12 -1.99 10.10 -33.23
N LEU A 13 -1.59 10.07 -34.50
CA LEU A 13 -2.33 10.72 -35.61
C LEU A 13 -3.32 9.79 -36.33
N PHE A 14 -3.27 8.47 -36.09
CA PHE A 14 -4.17 7.51 -36.73
C PHE A 14 -5.51 7.32 -35.99
N ILE A 15 -5.57 7.65 -34.70
CA ILE A 15 -6.81 7.54 -33.89
C ILE A 15 -7.82 8.64 -34.26
N LEU A 16 -7.35 9.79 -34.78
CA LEU A 16 -8.22 10.92 -35.15
C LEU A 16 -8.81 10.83 -36.58
N ALA A 17 -8.44 9.82 -37.38
CA ALA A 17 -8.90 9.70 -38.77
C ALA A 17 -9.96 8.61 -39.01
N VAL A 18 -10.32 7.81 -37.99
CA VAL A 18 -11.26 6.67 -38.12
C VAL A 18 -12.61 6.91 -37.43
N PHE A 19 -12.76 7.99 -36.64
CA PHE A 19 -14.02 8.34 -35.97
C PHE A 19 -14.33 9.85 -36.08
N PRO A 20 -14.99 10.30 -37.17
CA PRO A 20 -15.30 11.73 -37.35
C PRO A 20 -16.42 12.26 -36.45
N ASP A 21 -17.24 11.39 -35.85
CA ASP A 21 -18.47 11.77 -35.11
C ASP A 21 -18.29 11.84 -33.58
N LEU A 22 -17.06 11.99 -33.09
CA LEU A 22 -16.76 12.07 -31.65
C LEU A 22 -16.30 13.47 -31.22
N ALA A 23 -16.80 14.50 -31.89
CA ALA A 23 -16.71 15.89 -31.45
C ALA A 23 -18.05 16.59 -31.68
N MET A 24 -18.49 17.36 -30.66
CA MET A 24 -19.66 18.24 -30.62
C MET A 24 -20.94 17.61 -30.04
N GLY A 25 -20.91 17.41 -28.72
CA GLY A 25 -22.09 17.46 -27.88
C GLY A 25 -21.76 18.30 -26.65
N GLU A 26 -22.00 19.61 -26.72
CA GLU A 26 -22.06 20.48 -25.53
C GLU A 26 -23.29 20.05 -24.71
N GLY A 27 -23.11 19.00 -23.89
CA GLY A 27 -24.01 18.69 -22.79
C GLY A 27 -23.49 19.42 -21.55
N GLU A 28 -24.32 20.31 -20.98
CA GLU A 28 -24.07 20.85 -19.64
C GLU A 28 -23.67 19.73 -18.69
N PRO A 29 -22.71 19.96 -17.78
CA PRO A 29 -22.36 18.96 -16.77
C PRO A 29 -23.62 18.64 -15.98
N ALA A 30 -24.05 17.37 -16.04
CA ALA A 30 -25.14 16.87 -15.23
C ALA A 30 -24.86 17.24 -13.77
N ALA A 31 -25.79 18.00 -13.17
CA ALA A 31 -25.74 18.34 -11.77
C ALA A 31 -25.55 17.05 -10.95
N PRO A 32 -24.70 17.06 -9.90
CA PRO A 32 -24.54 15.90 -9.04
C PRO A 32 -25.92 15.47 -8.54
N ALA A 33 -26.22 14.18 -8.70
CA ALA A 33 -27.48 13.60 -8.24
C ALA A 33 -27.75 14.06 -6.80
N GLU A 34 -28.92 14.68 -6.58
CA GLU A 34 -29.35 15.07 -5.24
C GLU A 34 -29.41 13.82 -4.35
N ILE A 35 -28.42 13.71 -3.47
CA ILE A 35 -28.44 12.79 -2.34
C ILE A 35 -29.70 13.15 -1.55
N SER A 36 -30.62 12.18 -1.40
CA SER A 36 -31.89 12.38 -0.70
C SER A 36 -31.65 12.96 0.69
N LYS A 37 -32.22 14.13 0.97
CA LYS A 37 -32.01 14.96 2.17
C LYS A 37 -32.66 14.43 3.46
N GLU A 38 -32.81 13.13 3.63
CA GLU A 38 -33.53 12.55 4.78
C GLU A 38 -32.74 11.56 5.64
N THR A 39 -31.41 11.56 5.57
CA THR A 39 -30.59 10.92 6.62
C THR A 39 -29.64 11.95 7.20
N PRO A 40 -29.65 12.24 8.51
CA PRO A 40 -28.59 13.05 9.09
C PRO A 40 -27.27 12.36 8.76
N ALA A 41 -26.32 13.09 8.15
CA ALA A 41 -24.97 12.58 7.97
C ALA A 41 -24.49 12.08 9.35
N PRO A 42 -24.14 10.79 9.49
CA PRO A 42 -23.72 10.30 10.79
C PRO A 42 -22.48 11.10 11.23
N PRO A 43 -22.27 11.34 12.53
CA PRO A 43 -20.97 11.78 13.00
C PRO A 43 -19.98 10.66 12.67
N SER A 44 -19.27 10.75 11.54
CA SER A 44 -18.43 9.65 11.08
C SER A 44 -17.07 9.72 11.78
N ASP A 45 -16.85 8.73 12.64
CA ASP A 45 -15.57 8.41 13.29
C ASP A 45 -14.84 7.31 12.49
N TYR A 46 -14.76 7.42 11.17
CA TYR A 46 -14.16 6.36 10.36
C TYR A 46 -12.66 6.21 10.58
N ILE A 47 -12.15 5.01 10.34
CA ILE A 47 -10.74 4.66 10.57
C ILE A 47 -10.13 3.99 9.33
N ASP A 48 -9.07 4.58 8.79
CA ASP A 48 -8.21 3.91 7.80
C ASP A 48 -7.13 3.11 8.54
N THR A 49 -7.01 1.81 8.26
CA THR A 49 -6.03 0.95 8.94
C THR A 49 -4.70 0.86 8.22
N CYS A 50 -4.53 1.47 7.04
CA CYS A 50 -3.26 1.51 6.35
C CYS A 50 -3.15 2.74 5.43
N VAL A 51 -2.32 3.71 5.81
CA VAL A 51 -1.94 4.85 4.97
C VAL A 51 -0.44 5.14 5.09
N HIS A 52 0.12 5.79 4.08
CA HIS A 52 1.53 6.17 4.04
C HIS A 52 1.67 7.68 3.85
N LEU A 53 2.66 8.27 4.53
CA LEU A 53 3.09 9.65 4.27
C LEU A 53 4.30 9.64 3.34
N ASP A 54 4.22 10.39 2.25
CA ASP A 54 5.34 10.61 1.33
C ASP A 54 5.90 12.03 1.49
N GLY A 55 6.61 12.24 2.60
CA GLY A 55 7.24 13.51 2.97
C GLY A 55 8.65 13.71 2.41
N GLU A 56 9.19 12.78 1.62
CA GLU A 56 10.58 12.82 1.16
C GLU A 56 10.68 13.33 -0.29
N TYR A 57 11.41 14.43 -0.51
CA TYR A 57 11.64 14.97 -1.85
C TYR A 57 13.02 15.61 -2.01
N ILE A 58 13.47 15.73 -3.26
CA ILE A 58 14.75 16.37 -3.60
C ILE A 58 14.51 17.85 -3.89
N SER A 59 15.20 18.74 -3.16
CA SER A 59 15.18 20.17 -3.46
C SER A 59 15.87 20.48 -4.79
N ARG A 60 15.23 21.27 -5.65
CA ARG A 60 15.84 21.76 -6.90
C ARG A 60 16.75 22.98 -6.71
N ASP A 61 16.74 23.61 -5.53
CA ASP A 61 17.37 24.92 -5.31
C ASP A 61 18.82 24.85 -4.82
N ALA A 62 19.35 23.67 -4.50
CA ALA A 62 20.69 23.51 -3.96
C ALA A 62 21.84 23.66 -4.99
N SER A 63 21.55 24.03 -6.24
CA SER A 63 22.57 24.34 -7.26
C SER A 63 22.91 25.83 -7.39
N ALA A 64 22.36 26.70 -6.53
CA ALA A 64 22.55 28.16 -6.65
C ALA A 64 23.52 28.79 -5.64
N GLU A 65 24.04 28.07 -4.64
CA GLU A 65 24.86 28.65 -3.56
C GLU A 65 26.33 28.18 -3.50
N ASP A 66 26.93 27.73 -4.62
CA ASP A 66 28.38 27.48 -4.68
C ASP A 66 29.07 28.25 -5.81
N THR A 67 28.73 29.53 -5.93
CA THR A 67 29.51 30.50 -6.71
C THR A 67 30.05 31.62 -5.82
N ASP A 68 30.63 31.29 -4.66
CA ASP A 68 31.53 32.24 -3.99
C ASP A 68 32.55 31.58 -3.07
N THR A 69 33.51 30.83 -3.64
CA THR A 69 34.88 30.91 -3.13
C THR A 69 35.86 30.76 -4.29
N GLY A 70 36.39 31.88 -4.76
CA GLY A 70 37.45 31.92 -5.76
C GLY A 70 38.72 31.20 -5.31
N LYS A 71 38.87 29.92 -5.64
CA LYS A 71 40.17 29.22 -5.66
C LYS A 71 40.27 28.29 -6.87
N ARG A 72 41.04 28.75 -7.87
CA ARG A 72 41.55 27.95 -9.00
C ARG A 72 42.03 26.57 -8.53
N LYS A 73 41.41 25.49 -9.02
CA LYS A 73 42.00 24.14 -8.97
C LYS A 73 42.28 23.62 -10.38
N LYS A 74 43.49 23.07 -10.48
CA LYS A 74 44.17 22.51 -11.66
C LYS A 74 43.30 21.55 -12.45
N LYS A 75 43.46 21.59 -13.79
CA LYS A 75 43.13 20.50 -14.71
C LYS A 75 43.70 19.18 -14.15
N MET A 76 42.81 18.25 -13.80
CA MET A 76 43.14 16.85 -13.62
C MET A 76 42.42 16.04 -14.68
N THR A 77 43.16 15.08 -15.19
CA THR A 77 42.96 14.28 -16.40
C THR A 77 41.72 13.40 -16.35
N VAL A 78 41.10 13.26 -17.52
CA VAL A 78 40.00 12.34 -17.83
C VAL A 78 40.49 10.91 -17.60
N LYS A 79 39.95 10.23 -16.59
CA LYS A 79 39.93 8.77 -16.50
C LYS A 79 38.50 8.31 -16.20
N GLU A 80 37.96 7.58 -17.16
CA GLU A 80 36.87 6.60 -17.08
C GLU A 80 35.70 6.94 -16.14
N ARG A 81 34.69 7.61 -16.69
CA ARG A 81 33.31 7.51 -16.20
C ARG A 81 32.61 6.43 -17.00
N GLU A 82 32.21 5.35 -16.34
CA GLU A 82 31.21 4.44 -16.88
C GLU A 82 29.86 5.19 -17.04
N PRO A 83 29.18 5.06 -18.19
CA PRO A 83 27.87 5.66 -18.39
C PRO A 83 26.79 4.75 -17.78
N GLY A 84 26.19 5.12 -16.64
CA GLY A 84 25.01 4.37 -16.19
C GLY A 84 24.48 4.56 -14.76
N LYS A 85 25.24 5.10 -13.81
CA LYS A 85 24.74 5.34 -12.44
C LYS A 85 24.70 6.82 -12.14
N LYS A 86 23.51 7.42 -12.17
CA LYS A 86 23.28 8.67 -11.44
C LYS A 86 23.20 8.29 -9.96
N ASP A 87 24.29 8.46 -9.23
CA ASP A 87 24.20 8.62 -7.78
C ASP A 87 23.29 9.81 -7.52
N ILE A 88 22.04 9.55 -7.12
CA ILE A 88 21.19 10.58 -6.54
C ILE A 88 21.91 11.01 -5.28
N SER A 89 22.52 12.19 -5.28
CA SER A 89 23.22 12.65 -4.09
C SER A 89 22.21 12.87 -2.98
N VAL A 90 22.23 12.00 -1.97
CA VAL A 90 21.44 12.07 -0.72
C VAL A 90 21.59 13.43 0.00
N ARG A 91 22.56 14.25 -0.41
CA ARG A 91 22.86 15.58 0.14
C ARG A 91 21.72 16.60 0.09
N ASN A 92 20.69 16.40 -0.75
CA ASN A 92 19.58 17.36 -0.92
C ASN A 92 18.19 16.77 -0.60
N LEU A 93 18.14 15.65 0.13
CA LEU A 93 16.89 15.04 0.56
C LEU A 93 16.26 15.89 1.66
N ILE A 94 15.06 16.41 1.41
CA ILE A 94 14.23 17.08 2.42
C ILE A 94 13.19 16.08 2.91
N LYS A 95 13.01 16.03 4.24
CA LYS A 95 11.95 15.27 4.91
C LYS A 95 10.96 16.26 5.53
N ASP A 96 9.74 16.31 5.01
CA ASP A 96 8.66 17.20 5.47
C ASP A 96 7.35 16.40 5.57
N TYR A 97 7.32 15.49 6.54
CA TYR A 97 6.17 14.63 6.81
C TYR A 97 4.97 15.39 7.37
N ASP A 98 5.19 16.53 8.05
CA ASP A 98 4.09 17.40 8.50
C ASP A 98 3.35 18.02 7.30
N ALA A 99 4.04 18.39 6.22
CA ALA A 99 3.37 18.86 5.01
C ALA A 99 2.58 17.74 4.30
N ALA A 100 3.12 16.52 4.26
CA ALA A 100 2.39 15.35 3.75
C ALA A 100 1.14 15.04 4.60
N ALA A 101 1.28 15.11 5.92
CA ALA A 101 0.20 14.89 6.87
C ALA A 101 -0.94 15.90 6.72
N LYS A 102 -0.65 17.17 6.43
CA LYS A 102 -1.69 18.17 6.15
C LYS A 102 -2.55 17.78 4.94
N GLY A 103 -1.92 17.27 3.87
CA GLY A 103 -2.65 16.75 2.72
C GLY A 103 -3.55 15.57 3.10
N LEU A 104 -3.04 14.64 3.93
CA LEU A 104 -3.84 13.53 4.44
C LEU A 104 -5.01 14.02 5.31
N LEU A 105 -4.83 15.03 6.15
CA LEU A 105 -5.90 15.59 6.98
C LEU A 105 -7.02 16.21 6.13
N GLU A 106 -6.67 16.90 5.04
CA GLU A 106 -7.65 17.43 4.09
C GLU A 106 -8.49 16.30 3.44
N ASP A 107 -7.84 15.20 3.05
CA ASP A 107 -8.53 14.02 2.53
C ASP A 107 -9.37 13.35 3.63
N MET A 108 -8.86 13.22 4.85
CA MET A 108 -9.58 12.68 5.99
C MET A 108 -10.86 13.47 6.29
N ASP A 109 -10.79 14.80 6.32
CA ASP A 109 -11.96 15.65 6.53
C ASP A 109 -13.00 15.47 5.41
N ARG A 110 -12.56 15.37 4.15
CA ARG A 110 -13.44 15.15 2.98
C ARG A 110 -14.22 13.84 3.07
N PHE A 111 -13.63 12.78 3.62
CA PHE A 111 -14.22 11.45 3.72
C PHE A 111 -14.70 11.10 5.13
N TYR A 112 -14.72 12.08 6.04
CA TYR A 112 -15.12 11.93 7.43
C TYR A 112 -14.35 10.83 8.18
N ILE A 113 -13.05 10.77 7.94
CA ILE A 113 -12.13 9.85 8.59
C ILE A 113 -11.59 10.55 9.81
N ARG A 114 -11.86 9.99 10.99
CA ARG A 114 -11.40 10.57 12.24
C ARG A 114 -9.97 10.16 12.56
N LYS A 115 -9.60 8.93 12.20
CA LYS A 115 -8.28 8.38 12.53
C LYS A 115 -7.69 7.57 11.38
N ALA A 116 -6.38 7.63 11.20
CA ALA A 116 -5.66 6.80 10.26
C ALA A 116 -4.45 6.14 10.92
N VAL A 117 -4.20 4.87 10.61
CA VAL A 117 -2.97 4.18 11.00
C VAL A 117 -1.90 4.48 9.95
N VAL A 118 -0.98 5.37 10.31
CA VAL A 118 0.12 5.77 9.46
C VAL A 118 1.29 4.82 9.69
N MET A 119 1.78 4.22 8.61
CA MET A 119 2.93 3.32 8.64
C MET A 119 3.84 3.52 7.44
N PRO A 120 5.14 3.24 7.55
CA PRO A 120 6.00 3.19 6.38
C PRO A 120 5.54 2.10 5.41
N PRO A 121 5.69 2.31 4.10
CA PRO A 121 5.47 1.24 3.13
C PRO A 121 6.46 0.09 3.37
N PRO A 122 6.20 -1.12 2.84
CA PRO A 122 7.09 -2.24 3.03
C PRO A 122 8.51 -1.94 2.53
N HIS A 123 9.50 -2.18 3.39
CA HIS A 123 10.91 -2.01 3.05
C HIS A 123 11.62 -3.33 2.83
N VAL A 124 12.43 -3.40 1.77
CA VAL A 124 13.33 -4.52 1.52
C VAL A 124 14.78 -4.07 1.33
N PRO A 125 15.78 -4.94 1.62
CA PRO A 125 17.20 -4.52 1.67
C PRO A 125 17.75 -3.84 0.41
N LYS A 126 17.09 -4.00 -0.75
CA LYS A 126 17.51 -3.42 -2.03
C LYS A 126 16.95 -2.02 -2.31
N GLN A 127 16.03 -1.51 -1.48
CA GLN A 127 15.44 -0.19 -1.69
C GLN A 127 16.37 0.94 -1.25
N VAL A 128 16.45 2.00 -2.07
CA VAL A 128 17.34 3.15 -1.85
C VAL A 128 16.76 4.13 -0.82
N LEU A 129 15.45 4.38 -0.88
CA LEU A 129 14.76 5.25 0.07
C LEU A 129 14.46 4.47 1.35
N ARG A 130 14.84 5.06 2.48
CA ARG A 130 14.67 4.49 3.82
C ARG A 130 13.63 5.33 4.54
N ARG A 131 12.37 4.95 4.40
CA ARG A 131 11.25 5.53 5.13
C ARG A 131 11.15 4.80 6.46
N ASP A 132 11.81 5.33 7.48
CA ASP A 132 11.77 4.76 8.84
C ASP A 132 10.49 5.24 9.55
N TYR A 133 9.91 4.43 10.43
CA TYR A 133 8.81 4.87 11.27
C TYR A 133 9.24 6.04 12.17
N LYS A 134 10.53 6.11 12.53
CA LYS A 134 11.10 7.24 13.29
C LYS A 134 10.99 8.57 12.56
N ASP A 135 10.97 8.56 11.23
CA ASP A 135 10.82 9.77 10.43
C ASP A 135 9.39 10.34 10.51
N ILE A 136 8.37 9.46 10.63
CA ILE A 136 6.96 9.84 10.74
C ILE A 136 6.47 9.96 12.19
N GLN A 137 7.19 9.40 13.16
CA GLN A 137 6.76 9.33 14.55
C GLN A 137 6.45 10.71 15.14
N LYS A 138 7.34 11.69 14.92
CA LYS A 138 7.12 13.06 15.37
C LYS A 138 5.84 13.68 14.77
N THR A 139 5.56 13.36 13.50
CA THR A 139 4.32 13.83 12.85
C THR A 139 3.09 13.20 13.51
N ILE A 140 3.13 11.90 13.82
CA ILE A 140 2.04 11.23 14.54
C ILE A 140 1.82 11.84 15.93
N GLU A 141 2.90 12.14 16.65
CA GLU A 141 2.86 12.81 17.96
C GLU A 141 2.29 14.24 17.88
N ASN A 142 2.45 14.94 16.75
CA ASN A 142 1.85 16.25 16.52
C ASN A 142 0.33 16.18 16.28
N TYR A 143 -0.19 15.03 15.82
CA TYR A 143 -1.61 14.83 15.49
C TYR A 143 -2.19 13.54 16.12
N PRO A 144 -2.12 13.37 17.46
CA PRO A 144 -2.45 12.10 18.12
C PRO A 144 -3.95 11.76 18.06
N ASP A 145 -4.80 12.76 17.84
CA ASP A 145 -6.24 12.57 17.66
C ASP A 145 -6.58 12.06 16.26
N SER A 146 -5.70 12.28 15.28
CA SER A 146 -5.91 11.91 13.88
C SER A 146 -5.08 10.72 13.44
N PHE A 147 -3.91 10.48 14.06
CA PHE A 147 -3.00 9.42 13.63
C PHE A 147 -2.70 8.42 14.74
N ALA A 148 -2.55 7.17 14.32
CA ALA A 148 -1.98 6.08 15.09
C ALA A 148 -0.78 5.51 14.34
N LEU A 149 0.18 4.94 15.06
CA LEU A 149 1.38 4.36 14.47
C LEU A 149 1.15 2.89 14.07
N GLY A 150 1.42 2.55 12.82
CA GLY A 150 1.79 1.18 12.43
C GLY A 150 3.29 1.12 12.14
N ALA A 151 3.95 0.03 12.54
CA ALA A 151 5.40 -0.09 12.39
C ALA A 151 5.83 -1.53 12.16
N GLY A 152 7.01 -1.74 11.58
CA GLY A 152 7.53 -3.08 11.24
C GLY A 152 7.98 -3.18 9.80
N GLY A 153 7.31 -2.46 8.89
CA GLY A 153 7.64 -2.48 7.46
C GLY A 153 9.08 -2.12 7.15
N TYR A 154 9.68 -1.19 7.90
CA TYR A 154 11.10 -0.80 7.75
C TYR A 154 12.07 -1.63 8.61
N THR A 155 11.66 -2.06 9.80
CA THR A 155 12.55 -2.66 10.79
C THR A 155 12.59 -4.18 10.76
N LEU A 156 11.46 -4.82 10.47
CA LEU A 156 11.26 -6.28 10.57
C LEU A 156 11.33 -6.95 9.19
N ASN A 157 10.74 -6.36 8.14
CA ASN A 157 10.81 -6.92 6.78
C ASN A 157 12.25 -7.16 6.32
N PRO A 158 13.24 -6.24 6.51
CA PRO A 158 14.61 -6.52 6.08
C PRO A 158 15.24 -7.73 6.78
N LEU A 159 14.82 -8.05 8.01
CA LEU A 159 15.29 -9.24 8.71
C LEU A 159 14.68 -10.52 8.11
N ILE A 160 13.40 -10.48 7.77
CA ILE A 160 12.67 -11.58 7.13
C ILE A 160 13.23 -11.87 5.72
N HIS A 161 13.31 -10.84 4.87
CA HIS A 161 13.72 -11.03 3.46
C HIS A 161 15.23 -11.27 3.26
N ALA A 162 16.06 -11.00 4.27
CA ALA A 162 17.50 -11.26 4.21
C ALA A 162 17.92 -12.59 4.84
N SER A 163 16.99 -13.31 5.49
CA SER A 163 17.29 -14.54 6.19
C SER A 163 16.98 -15.79 5.37
N ASP A 164 17.72 -16.86 5.67
CA ASP A 164 17.41 -18.21 5.19
C ASP A 164 16.38 -18.84 6.16
N PRO A 165 15.15 -19.15 5.71
CA PRO A 165 14.12 -19.73 6.57
C PRO A 165 14.53 -21.07 7.19
N GLU A 166 15.43 -21.83 6.57
CA GLU A 166 15.89 -23.12 7.10
C GLU A 166 16.99 -22.99 8.16
N ASN A 167 17.54 -21.77 8.33
CA ASN A 167 18.68 -21.52 9.20
C ASN A 167 18.59 -20.18 9.93
N ILE A 168 17.53 -20.02 10.70
CA ILE A 168 17.37 -18.88 11.60
C ILE A 168 18.20 -19.12 12.86
N GLY A 169 19.34 -18.44 12.96
CA GLY A 169 20.20 -18.51 14.14
C GLY A 169 19.64 -17.72 15.33
N LYS A 170 19.87 -18.19 16.55
CA LYS A 170 19.43 -17.56 17.81
C LYS A 170 19.70 -16.06 17.93
N SER A 171 20.80 -15.58 17.36
CA SER A 171 21.14 -14.15 17.36
C SER A 171 20.15 -13.33 16.52
N LEU A 172 19.71 -13.87 15.38
CA LEU A 172 18.72 -13.23 14.53
C LEU A 172 17.33 -13.27 15.19
N GLU A 173 16.94 -14.41 15.76
CA GLU A 173 15.69 -14.54 16.54
C GLU A 173 15.64 -13.48 17.64
N PHE A 174 16.67 -13.41 18.49
CA PHE A 174 16.74 -12.44 19.57
C PHE A 174 16.65 -11.00 19.07
N ARG A 175 17.35 -10.66 17.99
CA ARG A 175 17.29 -9.33 17.38
C ARG A 175 15.90 -9.00 16.83
N PHE A 176 15.25 -9.98 16.19
CA PHE A 176 13.91 -9.83 15.64
C PHE A 176 12.88 -9.62 16.74
N THR A 177 12.82 -10.51 17.73
CA THR A 177 11.93 -10.41 18.89
C THR A 177 12.14 -9.09 19.63
N SER A 178 13.39 -8.73 19.95
CA SER A 178 13.71 -7.46 20.61
C SER A 178 13.31 -6.24 19.79
N ALA A 179 13.37 -6.34 18.45
CA ALA A 179 12.92 -5.26 17.57
C ALA A 179 11.39 -5.14 17.59
N ALA A 180 10.67 -6.25 17.45
CA ALA A 180 9.21 -6.26 17.47
C ALA A 180 8.64 -5.77 18.81
N GLU A 181 9.15 -6.27 19.94
CA GLU A 181 8.70 -5.82 21.28
C GLU A 181 8.97 -4.34 21.51
N ARG A 182 10.10 -3.81 21.02
CA ARG A 182 10.37 -2.37 21.08
C ARG A 182 9.32 -1.56 20.33
N LEU A 183 8.87 -1.99 19.15
CA LEU A 183 7.83 -1.27 18.40
C LEU A 183 6.52 -1.19 19.18
N VAL A 184 6.15 -2.27 19.89
CA VAL A 184 4.98 -2.27 20.78
C VAL A 184 5.17 -1.25 21.90
N HIS A 185 6.33 -1.23 22.55
CA HIS A 185 6.63 -0.28 23.62
C HIS A 185 6.67 1.18 23.15
N GLU A 186 7.01 1.41 21.88
CA GLU A 186 6.98 2.72 21.23
C GLU A 186 5.57 3.11 20.73
N GLY A 187 4.55 2.28 21.00
CA GLY A 187 3.15 2.63 20.80
C GLY A 187 2.55 2.18 19.45
N ALA A 188 3.21 1.27 18.73
CA ALA A 188 2.64 0.69 17.52
C ALA A 188 1.29 0.01 17.82
N LYS A 189 0.28 0.30 16.98
CA LYS A 189 -1.06 -0.30 17.04
C LYS A 189 -1.20 -1.54 16.17
N CYS A 190 -0.26 -1.77 15.26
CA CYS A 190 -0.14 -2.98 14.48
C CYS A 190 1.30 -3.16 14.00
N PHE A 191 1.66 -4.40 13.68
CA PHE A 191 2.86 -4.68 12.90
C PHE A 191 2.56 -4.49 11.42
N GLY A 192 3.14 -3.49 10.76
CA GLY A 192 2.85 -3.21 9.36
C GLY A 192 3.76 -2.15 8.71
N GLU A 193 3.76 -2.05 7.38
CA GLU A 193 3.17 -3.03 6.46
C GLU A 193 4.17 -4.18 6.21
N MET A 194 3.80 -5.40 6.57
CA MET A 194 4.68 -6.56 6.45
C MET A 194 4.53 -7.18 5.06
N SER A 195 5.62 -7.45 4.33
CA SER A 195 5.54 -7.97 2.96
C SER A 195 5.77 -9.47 2.91
N ALA A 196 4.78 -10.23 2.46
CA ALA A 196 4.96 -11.63 2.07
C ALA A 196 5.09 -11.78 0.55
N LEU A 197 4.33 -10.99 -0.22
CA LEU A 197 4.50 -10.91 -1.68
C LEU A 197 4.13 -9.50 -2.15
N SER A 198 5.12 -8.78 -2.68
CA SER A 198 4.94 -7.49 -3.36
C SER A 198 5.48 -7.58 -4.77
N LEU A 199 4.60 -7.35 -5.74
CA LEU A 199 4.97 -7.26 -7.14
C LEU A 199 5.63 -5.92 -7.45
N SER A 200 6.55 -5.93 -8.39
CA SER A 200 7.16 -4.74 -8.97
C SER A 200 6.28 -4.18 -10.09
N PHE A 201 5.83 -2.94 -9.96
CA PHE A 201 5.07 -2.24 -11.01
C PHE A 201 5.93 -1.27 -11.80
N ASP A 202 7.12 -0.94 -11.31
CA ASP A 202 8.11 -0.13 -12.00
C ASP A 202 9.54 -0.59 -11.65
N PRO A 203 10.56 -0.28 -12.48
CA PRO A 203 11.93 -0.76 -12.25
C PRO A 203 12.63 -0.24 -10.98
N GLN A 204 12.08 0.78 -10.32
CA GLN A 204 12.61 1.35 -9.08
C GLN A 204 11.96 0.74 -7.83
N ASP A 205 10.78 0.13 -7.96
CA ASP A 205 10.12 -0.63 -6.91
C ASP A 205 10.47 -2.13 -7.02
N PRO A 206 11.31 -2.67 -6.12
CA PRO A 206 11.78 -4.05 -6.24
C PRO A 206 10.70 -5.04 -5.85
N PHE A 207 10.63 -6.14 -6.61
CA PHE A 207 9.93 -7.35 -6.19
C PHE A 207 10.45 -7.81 -4.82
N SER A 208 9.52 -8.23 -3.96
CA SER A 208 9.85 -8.83 -2.67
C SER A 208 8.95 -10.00 -2.36
N GLU A 209 9.55 -11.08 -1.86
CA GLU A 209 8.82 -12.26 -1.44
C GLU A 209 9.47 -12.86 -0.19
N ALA A 210 8.62 -13.32 0.72
CA ALA A 210 8.95 -14.22 1.81
C ALA A 210 7.68 -15.00 2.12
N ALA A 211 7.78 -16.33 2.19
CA ALA A 211 6.63 -17.16 2.49
C ALA A 211 5.97 -16.72 3.82
N ALA A 212 4.64 -16.64 3.87
CA ALA A 212 3.93 -16.14 5.05
C ALA A 212 4.17 -17.01 6.31
N ASP A 213 4.61 -18.25 6.14
CA ASP A 213 5.02 -19.18 7.20
C ASP A 213 6.52 -19.17 7.51
N HIS A 214 7.27 -18.18 7.01
CA HIS A 214 8.66 -17.95 7.39
C HIS A 214 8.79 -17.93 8.93
N PRO A 215 9.83 -18.53 9.55
CA PRO A 215 9.89 -18.65 11.01
C PRO A 215 9.78 -17.32 11.75
N LEU A 216 10.34 -16.23 11.20
CA LEU A 216 10.19 -14.88 11.77
C LEU A 216 8.77 -14.31 11.62
N PHE A 217 7.97 -14.71 10.63
CA PHE A 217 6.54 -14.38 10.59
C PHE A 217 5.76 -15.16 11.66
N LEU A 218 6.12 -16.41 11.90
CA LEU A 218 5.51 -17.23 12.95
C LEU A 218 5.81 -16.65 14.35
N GLU A 219 7.07 -16.27 14.61
CA GLU A 219 7.48 -15.55 15.81
C GLU A 219 6.73 -14.21 15.95
N LEU A 220 6.57 -13.46 14.85
CA LEU A 220 5.80 -12.21 14.88
C LEU A 220 4.33 -12.45 15.25
N ALA A 221 3.73 -13.55 14.79
CA ALA A 221 2.37 -13.92 15.17
C ALA A 221 2.28 -14.23 16.68
N ASP A 222 3.27 -14.90 17.26
CA ASP A 222 3.32 -15.16 18.70
C ASP A 222 3.45 -13.86 19.52
N ILE A 223 4.29 -12.93 19.06
CA ILE A 223 4.43 -11.60 19.67
C ILE A 223 3.13 -10.79 19.52
N ALA A 224 2.52 -10.77 18.34
CA ALA A 224 1.26 -10.11 18.07
C ALA A 224 0.13 -10.60 19.00
N ALA A 225 0.02 -11.92 19.18
CA ALA A 225 -0.93 -12.51 20.12
C ALA A 225 -0.62 -12.14 21.58
N LYS A 226 0.65 -12.12 21.98
CA LYS A 226 1.09 -11.76 23.33
C LYS A 226 0.71 -10.32 23.69
N TYR A 227 0.82 -9.40 22.74
CA TYR A 227 0.58 -7.97 22.97
C TYR A 227 -0.80 -7.48 22.51
N ASP A 228 -1.65 -8.39 21.99
CA ASP A 228 -2.98 -8.08 21.45
C ASP A 228 -2.94 -6.95 20.41
N ILE A 229 -2.01 -7.04 19.45
CA ILE A 229 -1.98 -6.15 18.28
C ILE A 229 -1.94 -6.97 16.99
N PRO A 230 -2.62 -6.55 15.90
CA PRO A 230 -2.64 -7.31 14.66
C PRO A 230 -1.34 -7.20 13.86
N VAL A 231 -1.11 -8.19 13.00
CA VAL A 231 -0.12 -8.11 11.91
C VAL A 231 -0.85 -7.75 10.61
N SER A 232 -0.46 -6.64 9.99
CA SER A 232 -0.95 -6.21 8.68
C SER A 232 0.02 -6.67 7.60
N ILE A 233 -0.44 -7.57 6.74
CA ILE A 233 0.35 -8.24 5.71
C ILE A 233 -0.07 -7.82 4.30
N GLN A 234 0.91 -7.39 3.51
CA GLN A 234 0.81 -7.19 2.07
C GLN A 234 1.21 -8.48 1.36
N MET A 235 0.26 -9.05 0.61
CA MET A 235 0.48 -10.27 -0.13
C MET A 235 -0.51 -10.36 -1.30
N GLU A 236 -0.02 -10.51 -2.52
CA GLU A 236 -0.86 -10.93 -3.64
C GLU A 236 -1.33 -12.37 -3.44
N ALA A 237 -2.54 -12.71 -3.89
CA ALA A 237 -3.00 -14.10 -3.84
C ALA A 237 -2.35 -14.92 -4.96
N VAL A 238 -1.78 -16.08 -4.67
CA VAL A 238 -1.35 -17.04 -5.69
C VAL A 238 -1.80 -18.43 -5.26
N SER A 239 -2.92 -18.92 -5.78
CA SER A 239 -3.53 -20.19 -5.36
C SER A 239 -2.91 -21.44 -5.99
N ALA A 240 -2.04 -21.27 -6.98
CA ALA A 240 -1.22 -22.30 -7.60
C ALA A 240 -0.05 -21.62 -8.31
N ASP A 241 1.08 -22.32 -8.47
CA ASP A 241 2.20 -21.84 -9.29
C ASP A 241 1.69 -21.40 -10.66
N MET A 242 2.06 -20.19 -11.07
CA MET A 242 1.54 -19.58 -12.28
C MET A 242 2.60 -18.73 -12.98
N PRO A 243 2.56 -18.60 -14.31
CA PRO A 243 3.37 -17.60 -14.98
C PRO A 243 2.96 -16.19 -14.53
N LEU A 244 3.93 -15.29 -14.50
CA LEU A 244 3.66 -13.86 -14.31
C LEU A 244 2.69 -13.38 -15.41
N PRO A 245 1.58 -12.71 -15.06
CA PRO A 245 0.67 -12.12 -16.04
C PRO A 245 1.43 -11.22 -17.05
N THR A 246 1.12 -11.37 -18.33
CA THR A 246 1.82 -10.68 -19.43
C THR A 246 1.90 -9.17 -19.21
N ASP A 247 0.80 -8.56 -18.78
CA ASP A 247 0.73 -7.12 -18.56
C ASP A 247 1.69 -6.64 -17.46
N LEU A 248 1.87 -7.43 -16.40
CA LEU A 248 2.86 -7.14 -15.34
C LEU A 248 4.29 -7.33 -15.84
N LYS A 249 4.51 -8.34 -16.70
CA LYS A 249 5.81 -8.59 -17.33
C LYS A 249 6.24 -7.45 -18.26
N GLU A 250 5.29 -6.80 -18.91
CA GLU A 250 5.53 -5.61 -19.75
C GLU A 250 5.82 -4.35 -18.92
N LEU A 251 5.19 -4.21 -17.75
CA LEU A 251 5.39 -3.07 -16.85
C LEU A 251 6.76 -3.09 -16.16
N SER A 252 7.18 -4.25 -15.68
CA SER A 252 8.46 -4.39 -14.96
C SER A 252 9.13 -5.73 -15.21
N SER A 253 10.42 -5.68 -15.53
CA SER A 253 11.30 -6.86 -15.57
C SER A 253 11.84 -7.26 -14.19
N GLY A 254 11.35 -6.63 -13.11
CA GLY A 254 11.79 -6.90 -11.74
C GLY A 254 11.11 -8.13 -11.11
N ASN A 255 10.00 -8.60 -11.68
CA ASN A 255 9.26 -9.76 -11.21
C ASN A 255 9.85 -11.07 -11.74
N PRO A 256 9.73 -12.20 -11.00
CA PRO A 256 10.09 -13.51 -11.50
C PRO A 256 9.14 -13.95 -12.62
N ASP A 257 9.61 -14.86 -13.49
CA ASP A 257 8.78 -15.41 -14.58
C ASP A 257 7.64 -16.30 -14.07
N ILE A 258 7.81 -16.91 -12.89
CA ILE A 258 6.84 -17.77 -12.21
C ILE A 258 6.58 -17.18 -10.83
N LEU A 259 5.30 -17.02 -10.49
CA LEU A 259 4.84 -16.72 -9.14
C LEU A 259 4.52 -18.05 -8.43
N THR A 260 5.03 -18.21 -7.22
CA THR A 260 4.85 -19.43 -6.42
C THR A 260 3.56 -19.38 -5.62
N GLU A 261 2.91 -20.54 -5.47
CA GLU A 261 1.73 -20.72 -4.60
C GLU A 261 2.01 -20.25 -3.17
N ASN A 262 1.16 -19.39 -2.62
CA ASN A 262 1.39 -18.76 -1.32
C ASN A 262 0.20 -18.83 -0.34
N ILE A 263 -0.95 -19.34 -0.77
CA ILE A 263 -2.12 -19.50 0.10
C ILE A 263 -1.87 -20.56 1.15
N SER A 264 -1.17 -21.65 0.82
CA SER A 264 -0.82 -22.69 1.79
C SER A 264 0.06 -22.15 2.92
N ALA A 265 1.01 -21.27 2.62
CA ALA A 265 1.85 -20.60 3.61
C ALA A 265 1.02 -19.65 4.50
N LEU A 266 0.12 -18.86 3.90
CA LEU A 266 -0.80 -18.01 4.66
C LEU A 266 -1.69 -18.85 5.61
N GLU A 267 -2.23 -19.98 5.16
CA GLU A 267 -3.03 -20.87 6.00
C GLU A 267 -2.22 -21.43 7.18
N ARG A 268 -0.92 -21.74 6.98
CA ARG A 268 -0.01 -22.19 8.05
C ARG A 268 0.26 -21.08 9.07
N LEU A 269 0.51 -19.85 8.63
CA LEU A 269 0.60 -18.67 9.51
C LEU A 269 -0.67 -18.51 10.35
N LEU A 270 -1.83 -18.57 9.71
CA LEU A 270 -3.12 -18.41 10.39
C LEU A 270 -3.43 -19.54 11.39
N VAL A 271 -2.84 -20.74 11.21
CA VAL A 271 -2.99 -21.89 12.12
C VAL A 271 -1.99 -21.83 13.27
N HIS A 272 -0.78 -21.33 13.03
CA HIS A 272 0.34 -21.30 13.98
C HIS A 272 -0.09 -20.75 15.34
N ASN A 273 -0.70 -19.56 15.35
CA ASN A 273 -1.23 -18.97 16.57
C ASN A 273 -2.61 -18.35 16.31
N ARG A 274 -3.66 -19.01 16.82
CA ARG A 274 -5.06 -18.57 16.66
C ARG A 274 -5.41 -17.31 17.47
N GLY A 275 -4.56 -16.91 18.41
CA GLY A 275 -4.68 -15.62 19.11
C GLY A 275 -4.13 -14.45 18.31
N ALA A 276 -3.31 -14.69 17.28
CA ALA A 276 -2.74 -13.64 16.45
C ALA A 276 -3.74 -13.21 15.37
N ASN A 277 -4.19 -11.95 15.42
CA ASN A 277 -5.02 -11.39 14.36
C ASN A 277 -4.17 -10.94 13.16
N ILE A 278 -4.50 -11.41 11.97
CA ILE A 278 -3.77 -11.11 10.72
C ILE A 278 -4.70 -10.32 9.79
N ILE A 279 -4.32 -9.12 9.38
CA ILE A 279 -5.02 -8.33 8.37
C ILE A 279 -4.35 -8.57 7.01
N TRP A 280 -5.01 -9.29 6.11
CA TRP A 280 -4.57 -9.47 4.73
C TRP A 280 -5.00 -8.26 3.90
N ASN A 281 -4.05 -7.39 3.57
CA ASN A 281 -4.29 -6.15 2.84
C ASN A 281 -4.50 -6.37 1.35
N GLN A 282 -4.94 -5.30 0.68
CA GLN A 282 -5.04 -5.17 -0.78
C GLN A 282 -6.20 -5.95 -1.42
N ALA A 283 -7.20 -6.34 -0.65
CA ALA A 283 -8.42 -6.88 -1.23
C ALA A 283 -9.13 -5.83 -2.09
N GLY A 284 -9.35 -6.16 -3.36
CA GLY A 284 -9.85 -5.23 -4.39
C GLY A 284 -8.78 -4.72 -5.36
N TYR A 285 -7.51 -5.02 -5.10
CA TYR A 285 -6.37 -4.72 -5.97
C TYR A 285 -5.71 -6.01 -6.50
N ASP A 286 -6.51 -7.00 -6.90
CA ASP A 286 -6.07 -8.33 -7.37
C ASP A 286 -5.25 -8.25 -8.67
N ASN A 287 -3.92 -8.41 -8.59
CA ASN A 287 -3.04 -8.32 -9.75
C ASN A 287 -2.74 -9.68 -10.40
N THR A 288 -3.10 -10.78 -9.73
CA THR A 288 -2.85 -12.16 -10.20
C THR A 288 -4.11 -12.82 -10.76
N GLY A 289 -5.30 -12.34 -10.37
CA GLY A 289 -6.57 -12.99 -10.70
C GLY A 289 -6.93 -14.12 -9.76
N HIS A 290 -6.23 -14.29 -8.63
CA HIS A 290 -6.46 -15.36 -7.67
C HIS A 290 -7.11 -14.87 -6.36
N LEU A 291 -7.23 -13.56 -6.11
CA LEU A 291 -7.92 -13.03 -4.93
C LEU A 291 -9.44 -13.01 -5.15
N THR A 292 -10.03 -14.20 -5.19
CA THR A 292 -11.46 -14.38 -5.48
C THR A 292 -12.33 -14.28 -4.21
N PRO A 293 -13.60 -13.86 -4.32
CA PRO A 293 -14.57 -13.93 -3.22
C PRO A 293 -14.72 -15.33 -2.62
N SER A 294 -14.62 -16.38 -3.46
CA SER A 294 -14.68 -17.78 -3.02
C SER A 294 -13.48 -18.16 -2.16
N LEU A 295 -12.27 -17.77 -2.57
CA LEU A 295 -11.05 -17.97 -1.78
C LEU A 295 -11.16 -17.25 -0.43
N VAL A 296 -11.53 -15.96 -0.44
CA VAL A 296 -11.66 -15.17 0.79
C VAL A 296 -12.71 -15.80 1.71
N ARG A 297 -13.87 -16.20 1.19
CA ARG A 297 -14.91 -16.91 1.94
C ARG A 297 -14.40 -18.20 2.58
N LYS A 298 -13.67 -19.03 1.82
CA LYS A 298 -13.08 -20.28 2.32
C LYS A 298 -12.16 -20.00 3.51
N LEU A 299 -11.29 -18.99 3.39
CA LEU A 299 -10.34 -18.64 4.44
C LEU A 299 -11.04 -18.03 5.66
N LEU A 300 -11.99 -17.11 5.48
CA LEU A 300 -12.74 -16.49 6.58
C LEU A 300 -13.56 -17.50 7.40
N ASN A 301 -14.16 -18.50 6.73
CA ASN A 301 -14.86 -19.59 7.39
C ASN A 301 -13.94 -20.44 8.27
N LYS A 302 -12.72 -20.72 7.80
CA LYS A 302 -11.79 -21.64 8.46
C LYS A 302 -10.91 -20.96 9.53
N HIS A 303 -10.62 -19.67 9.38
CA HIS A 303 -9.68 -18.95 10.22
C HIS A 303 -10.36 -17.73 10.81
N LYS A 304 -10.75 -17.78 12.11
CA LYS A 304 -11.43 -16.68 12.83
C LYS A 304 -10.54 -15.47 13.10
N ASN A 305 -9.23 -15.64 12.96
CA ASN A 305 -8.21 -14.62 13.21
C ASN A 305 -7.76 -13.87 11.93
N LEU A 306 -8.38 -14.13 10.77
CA LEU A 306 -8.10 -13.43 9.50
C LEU A 306 -8.99 -12.19 9.29
N TYR A 307 -8.43 -11.02 9.08
CA TYR A 307 -9.16 -9.83 8.64
C TYR A 307 -8.72 -9.49 7.23
N VAL A 308 -9.55 -8.75 6.51
CA VAL A 308 -9.29 -8.37 5.12
C VAL A 308 -9.30 -6.86 5.00
N GLY A 309 -8.16 -6.29 4.61
CA GLY A 309 -7.99 -4.86 4.37
C GLY A 309 -8.38 -4.51 2.94
N ILE A 310 -9.39 -3.65 2.80
CA ILE A 310 -9.96 -3.25 1.52
C ILE A 310 -9.14 -2.10 0.90
N ARG A 311 -8.77 -2.28 -0.36
CA ARG A 311 -8.17 -1.26 -1.24
C ARG A 311 -8.81 -1.35 -2.61
N ILE A 312 -9.44 -0.27 -3.07
CA ILE A 312 -10.00 -0.17 -4.40
C ILE A 312 -9.07 0.64 -5.30
N GLY A 313 -8.54 -0.01 -6.32
CA GLY A 313 -7.70 0.63 -7.32
C GLY A 313 -8.46 1.62 -8.22
N GLY A 314 -7.71 2.48 -8.91
CA GLY A 314 -8.22 3.30 -10.01
C GLY A 314 -8.49 2.47 -11.28
N ALA A 315 -9.45 2.92 -12.07
CA ALA A 315 -9.58 2.45 -13.46
C ALA A 315 -8.27 2.78 -14.20
N GLY A 316 -7.58 1.77 -14.73
CA GLY A 316 -6.39 1.94 -15.56
C GLY A 316 -5.03 2.02 -14.86
N LEU A 317 -4.95 1.85 -13.52
CA LEU A 317 -3.65 1.89 -12.82
C LEU A 317 -2.76 0.66 -13.08
N VAL A 318 -3.35 -0.49 -13.34
CA VAL A 318 -2.66 -1.72 -13.76
C VAL A 318 -3.60 -2.48 -14.69
N PRO A 319 -3.11 -3.09 -15.79
CA PRO A 319 -3.92 -3.98 -16.65
C PRO A 319 -4.23 -5.33 -15.97
N ALA A 320 -4.43 -5.32 -14.66
CA ALA A 320 -4.70 -6.51 -13.86
C ALA A 320 -6.10 -7.09 -14.13
N PRO A 321 -6.31 -8.39 -13.88
CA PRO A 321 -7.61 -9.05 -14.03
C PRO A 321 -8.73 -8.31 -13.27
N LYS A 322 -9.67 -7.73 -14.01
CA LYS A 322 -10.72 -6.89 -13.42
C LYS A 322 -11.88 -7.66 -12.80
N PHE A 323 -11.99 -8.95 -13.09
CA PHE A 323 -13.19 -9.74 -12.78
C PHE A 323 -13.33 -10.07 -11.29
N ASN A 324 -12.23 -10.13 -10.53
CA ASN A 324 -12.27 -10.37 -9.09
C ASN A 324 -12.29 -9.08 -8.25
N ARG A 325 -12.24 -7.90 -8.87
CA ARG A 325 -12.25 -6.63 -8.12
C ARG A 325 -13.57 -6.46 -7.36
N ILE A 326 -13.51 -5.78 -6.22
CA ILE A 326 -14.68 -5.52 -5.37
C ILE A 326 -15.77 -4.76 -6.14
N THR A 327 -15.35 -3.83 -6.99
CA THR A 327 -16.24 -3.05 -7.86
C THR A 327 -16.10 -3.43 -9.32
N ASP A 328 -17.16 -3.25 -10.08
CA ASP A 328 -17.16 -3.36 -11.54
C ASP A 328 -16.57 -2.10 -12.23
N ASP A 329 -16.60 -2.06 -13.56
CA ASP A 329 -16.09 -0.91 -14.33
C ASP A 329 -16.92 0.37 -14.16
N LYS A 330 -18.14 0.29 -13.62
CA LYS A 330 -18.97 1.44 -13.24
C LYS A 330 -18.72 1.88 -11.79
N GLY A 331 -17.85 1.18 -11.08
CA GLY A 331 -17.58 1.38 -9.67
C GLY A 331 -18.65 0.77 -8.75
N GLU A 332 -19.62 0.01 -9.26
CA GLU A 332 -20.65 -0.62 -8.44
C GLU A 332 -20.11 -1.88 -7.76
N VAL A 333 -20.53 -2.11 -6.51
CA VAL A 333 -20.09 -3.28 -5.74
C VAL A 333 -20.65 -4.53 -6.38
N ARG A 334 -19.79 -5.51 -6.68
CA ARG A 334 -20.24 -6.78 -7.24
C ARG A 334 -21.02 -7.58 -6.18
N GLU A 335 -22.07 -8.26 -6.62
CA GLU A 335 -22.98 -9.00 -5.73
C GLU A 335 -22.27 -10.05 -4.87
N GLU A 336 -21.29 -10.76 -5.43
CA GLU A 336 -20.52 -11.77 -4.71
C GLU A 336 -19.66 -11.19 -3.58
N TRP A 337 -19.15 -9.96 -3.75
CA TRP A 337 -18.44 -9.22 -2.70
C TRP A 337 -19.40 -8.63 -1.68
N LEU A 338 -20.53 -8.08 -2.12
CA LEU A 338 -21.58 -7.58 -1.22
C LEU A 338 -22.12 -8.69 -0.32
N ALA A 339 -22.36 -9.89 -0.86
CA ALA A 339 -22.74 -11.06 -0.09
C ALA A 339 -21.65 -11.43 0.93
N LEU A 340 -20.37 -11.35 0.56
CA LEU A 340 -19.27 -11.63 1.47
C LEU A 340 -19.19 -10.63 2.63
N PHE A 341 -19.39 -9.34 2.35
CA PHE A 341 -19.45 -8.31 3.40
C PHE A 341 -20.63 -8.51 4.35
N ARG A 342 -21.78 -8.98 3.85
CA ARG A 342 -22.96 -9.30 4.69
C ARG A 342 -22.76 -10.55 5.55
N ASP A 343 -22.04 -11.54 5.04
CA ASP A 343 -21.81 -12.81 5.75
C ASP A 343 -20.70 -12.72 6.80
N PHE A 344 -19.73 -11.80 6.61
CA PHE A 344 -18.61 -11.59 7.53
C PHE A 344 -18.39 -10.09 7.84
N PRO A 345 -19.42 -9.36 8.29
CA PRO A 345 -19.36 -7.91 8.44
C PRO A 345 -18.32 -7.46 9.46
N GLU A 346 -17.90 -8.34 10.36
CA GLU A 346 -16.91 -8.07 11.40
C GLU A 346 -15.44 -8.34 10.98
N ARG A 347 -15.21 -8.71 9.71
CA ARG A 347 -13.90 -9.22 9.21
C ARG A 347 -13.26 -8.38 8.12
N PHE A 348 -13.89 -7.26 7.74
CA PHE A 348 -13.39 -6.33 6.74
C PHE A 348 -13.08 -4.96 7.37
N LEU A 349 -12.06 -4.30 6.84
CA LEU A 349 -11.54 -3.02 7.28
C LEU A 349 -11.20 -2.18 6.05
N ILE A 350 -11.28 -0.85 6.15
CA ILE A 350 -10.67 0.02 5.13
C ILE A 350 -9.17 0.09 5.38
N ALA A 351 -8.38 -0.29 4.37
CA ALA A 351 -6.93 -0.22 4.37
C ALA A 351 -6.48 0.34 3.00
N SER A 352 -6.66 1.64 2.80
CA SER A 352 -6.52 2.22 1.46
C SER A 352 -5.12 2.03 0.87
N GLY A 353 -4.09 1.96 1.74
CA GLY A 353 -2.68 1.96 1.36
C GLY A 353 -2.32 3.19 0.52
N GLY A 354 -3.08 4.28 0.69
CA GLY A 354 -2.88 5.51 -0.04
C GLY A 354 -1.59 6.20 0.39
N PHE A 355 -0.84 6.77 -0.57
CA PHE A 355 0.26 7.67 -0.30
C PHE A 355 -0.27 9.10 -0.27
N ALA A 356 -0.19 9.74 0.89
CA ALA A 356 -0.39 11.16 1.04
C ALA A 356 0.94 11.89 0.84
N GLY A 357 1.07 12.55 -0.30
CA GLY A 357 2.24 13.34 -0.67
C GLY A 357 2.08 14.83 -0.39
N ILE A 358 3.17 15.57 -0.53
CA ILE A 358 3.21 17.03 -0.51
C ILE A 358 2.79 17.53 -1.88
N LYS A 359 1.70 18.30 -1.93
CA LYS A 359 1.15 18.87 -3.17
C LYS A 359 2.23 19.55 -4.02
N GLY A 360 2.36 19.09 -5.26
CA GLY A 360 3.33 19.62 -6.23
C GLY A 360 4.78 19.18 -6.03
N LYS A 361 5.10 18.35 -5.01
CA LYS A 361 6.46 17.86 -4.73
C LYS A 361 6.57 16.34 -4.75
N THR A 362 5.63 15.62 -4.15
CA THR A 362 5.60 14.15 -4.13
C THR A 362 4.29 13.59 -4.68
N PRO A 363 4.28 12.33 -5.15
CA PRO A 363 3.06 11.69 -5.65
C PRO A 363 1.97 11.59 -4.58
N THR A 364 0.71 11.68 -5.01
CA THR A 364 -0.47 11.49 -4.16
C THR A 364 -1.35 10.39 -4.74
N SER A 365 -1.88 9.50 -3.90
CA SER A 365 -2.77 8.41 -4.33
C SER A 365 -4.26 8.76 -4.17
N SER A 366 -4.65 10.01 -4.43
CA SER A 366 -6.00 10.52 -4.15
C SER A 366 -7.11 9.68 -4.80
N ALA A 367 -6.90 9.15 -6.00
CA ALA A 367 -7.88 8.29 -6.67
C ALA A 367 -8.08 6.93 -5.96
N VAL A 368 -7.02 6.30 -5.46
CA VAL A 368 -7.13 5.04 -4.69
C VAL A 368 -7.85 5.30 -3.37
N PHE A 369 -7.51 6.41 -2.72
CA PHE A 369 -8.14 6.84 -1.48
C PHE A 369 -9.64 7.09 -1.68
N GLU A 370 -9.99 7.92 -2.67
CA GLU A 370 -11.38 8.27 -3.01
C GLU A 370 -12.20 7.05 -3.42
N ASN A 371 -11.66 6.18 -4.26
CA ASN A 371 -12.36 4.96 -4.67
C ASN A 371 -12.62 4.02 -3.50
N THR A 372 -11.63 3.86 -2.62
CA THR A 372 -11.76 2.98 -1.45
C THR A 372 -12.81 3.51 -0.49
N TRP A 373 -12.79 4.80 -0.16
CA TRP A 373 -13.74 5.38 0.79
C TRP A 373 -15.15 5.54 0.21
N SER A 374 -15.28 5.75 -1.10
CA SER A 374 -16.58 5.77 -1.78
C SER A 374 -17.32 4.44 -1.72
N LEU A 375 -16.63 3.33 -1.44
CA LEU A 375 -17.25 2.01 -1.22
C LEU A 375 -18.32 2.08 -0.14
N LEU A 376 -18.07 2.77 0.97
CA LEU A 376 -18.95 2.75 2.13
C LEU A 376 -20.33 3.31 1.81
N GLY A 377 -20.42 4.31 0.92
CA GLY A 377 -21.68 4.87 0.44
C GLY A 377 -22.51 3.92 -0.42
N LYS A 378 -21.93 2.78 -0.85
CA LYS A 378 -22.58 1.75 -1.67
C LYS A 378 -22.98 0.51 -0.87
N LEU A 379 -22.70 0.49 0.44
CA LEU A 379 -23.01 -0.63 1.32
C LEU A 379 -24.25 -0.32 2.18
N PRO A 380 -25.00 -1.36 2.63
CA PRO A 380 -25.97 -1.19 3.69
C PRO A 380 -25.34 -0.53 4.92
N TYR A 381 -26.08 0.37 5.59
CA TYR A 381 -25.54 1.20 6.67
C TYR A 381 -24.84 0.39 7.78
N ASP A 382 -25.44 -0.70 8.23
CA ASP A 382 -24.88 -1.57 9.28
C ASP A 382 -23.57 -2.25 8.87
N VAL A 383 -23.44 -2.59 7.59
CA VAL A 383 -22.20 -3.14 7.02
C VAL A 383 -21.15 -2.04 6.87
N ALA A 384 -21.54 -0.89 6.31
CA ALA A 384 -20.67 0.27 6.12
C ALA A 384 -20.08 0.75 7.46
N ASP A 385 -20.90 0.82 8.51
CA ASP A 385 -20.49 1.25 9.84
C ASP A 385 -19.44 0.31 10.44
N ARG A 386 -19.64 -1.01 10.31
CA ARG A 386 -18.68 -2.00 10.81
C ARG A 386 -17.34 -1.95 10.09
N ILE A 387 -17.38 -1.91 8.76
CA ILE A 387 -16.17 -1.88 7.91
C ILE A 387 -15.43 -0.55 8.06
N GLY A 388 -16.17 0.56 8.13
CA GLY A 388 -15.61 1.90 8.19
C GLY A 388 -15.06 2.29 9.55
N LYS A 389 -15.55 1.72 10.67
CA LYS A 389 -15.05 2.09 12.01
C LYS A 389 -15.00 0.97 13.05
N GLU A 390 -16.08 0.21 13.27
CA GLU A 390 -16.21 -0.60 14.49
C GLU A 390 -15.17 -1.73 14.55
N ASN A 391 -14.89 -2.35 13.41
CA ASN A 391 -13.89 -3.41 13.32
C ASN A 391 -12.49 -2.87 13.65
N ALA A 392 -12.14 -1.69 13.15
CA ALA A 392 -10.85 -1.06 13.41
C ALA A 392 -10.72 -0.64 14.88
N LYS A 393 -11.75 -0.02 15.47
CA LYS A 393 -11.77 0.36 16.90
C LYS A 393 -11.50 -0.84 17.80
N ARG A 394 -12.20 -1.95 17.54
CA ARG A 394 -12.04 -3.21 18.28
C ARG A 394 -10.67 -3.83 18.08
N LEU A 395 -10.19 -3.93 16.84
CA LEU A 395 -8.98 -4.68 16.49
C LEU A 395 -7.69 -3.94 16.85
N LEU A 396 -7.68 -2.61 16.77
CA LEU A 396 -6.48 -1.78 16.98
C LEU A 396 -6.48 -1.06 18.33
N HIS A 397 -7.53 -1.25 19.14
CA HIS A 397 -7.73 -0.54 20.41
C HIS A 397 -7.61 0.99 20.24
N ILE A 398 -8.29 1.49 19.22
CA ILE A 398 -8.35 2.91 18.85
C ILE A 398 -9.74 3.46 19.23
N LYS A 399 -9.77 4.67 19.81
CA LYS A 399 -11.01 5.36 20.21
C LYS A 399 -11.55 6.22 19.08
#